data_AF-A0A1A2YKL2-F1
#
_entry.id   AF-A0A1A2YKL2-F1
#
_cell.length_a   1.000
_cell.length_b   1.000
_cell.length_c   1.000
_cell.angle_alpha   90.00
_cell.angle_beta   90.00
_cell.angle_gamma   90.00
#
_symmetry.space_group_name_H-M   'P 1'
#
loop_
_entity.id
_entity.type
_entity.pdbx_description
1 polymer ?
#
loop_
_entity_poly.entity_id
_entity_poly.type
_entity_poly.pdbx_seq_one_letter_code
_entity_poly.pdbx_strand_id
1 'polypeptide(L)'
;MTTEAGRTDGDSWGPAHSVGATATMVAASRAVASQGPDALLDDPLADPLVRAVGLEPFIRIVDGEIDFEDDPLFSRQPRAAR
;
A
#
# COMPACT_ATOMS: atom_id res chain seq x y z
N MET A 1 -36.57 1.27 -18.43
CA MET A 1 -35.72 0.69 -17.38
C MET A 1 -34.34 1.27 -17.55
N THR A 2 -34.03 2.34 -16.83
CA THR A 2 -32.69 2.91 -16.77
C THR A 2 -31.89 2.07 -15.78
N THR A 3 -30.82 1.44 -16.25
CA THR A 3 -29.91 0.69 -15.38
C THR A 3 -29.08 1.72 -14.63
N GLU A 4 -29.37 1.94 -13.35
CA GLU A 4 -28.51 2.69 -12.44
C GLU A 4 -27.21 1.89 -12.27
N ALA A 5 -26.21 2.18 -13.10
CA ALA A 5 -24.96 1.45 -13.13
C ALA A 5 -24.10 1.82 -11.91
N GLY A 6 -24.25 1.02 -10.84
CA GLY A 6 -23.12 0.59 -10.01
C GLY A 6 -22.70 1.45 -8.81
N ARG A 7 -23.44 2.48 -8.40
CA ARG A 7 -23.17 3.19 -7.13
C ARG A 7 -24.42 3.16 -6.26
N THR A 8 -24.34 2.55 -5.08
CA THR A 8 -25.41 2.58 -4.08
C THR A 8 -25.15 3.65 -3.01
N ASP A 9 -26.23 4.21 -2.44
CA ASP A 9 -26.12 5.17 -1.34
C ASP A 9 -25.37 4.55 -0.16
N GLY A 10 -24.30 5.21 0.28
CA GLY A 10 -23.39 4.72 1.31
C GLY A 10 -22.07 4.13 0.80
N ASP A 11 -21.91 3.90 -0.51
CA ASP A 11 -20.66 3.44 -1.10
C ASP A 11 -19.60 4.55 -1.13
N SER A 12 -18.72 4.58 -0.13
CA SER A 12 -17.54 5.43 -0.11
C SER A 12 -16.39 4.77 -0.87
N TRP A 13 -16.04 5.34 -2.03
CA TRP A 13 -14.90 4.90 -2.84
C TRP A 13 -13.86 6.01 -2.81
N GLY A 14 -12.62 5.65 -2.48
CA GLY A 14 -11.52 6.59 -2.54
C GLY A 14 -10.18 5.86 -2.37
N PRO A 15 -9.06 6.51 -2.71
CA PRO A 15 -7.73 5.90 -2.63
C PRO A 15 -7.38 5.38 -1.23
N ALA A 16 -7.98 5.97 -0.18
CA ALA A 16 -7.78 5.54 1.20
C ALA A 16 -8.71 4.39 1.66
N HIS A 17 -9.67 3.93 0.84
CA HIS A 17 -10.73 3.02 1.27
C HIS A 17 -10.67 1.68 0.52
N SER A 18 -10.83 0.55 1.24
CA SER A 18 -10.95 -0.80 0.67
C SER A 18 -9.87 -1.11 -0.39
N VAL A 19 -10.26 -1.29 -1.66
CA VAL A 19 -9.37 -1.53 -2.79
C VAL A 19 -8.30 -0.43 -2.94
N GLY A 20 -8.63 0.82 -2.64
CA GLY A 20 -7.69 1.92 -2.68
C GLY A 20 -6.52 1.73 -1.70
N ALA A 21 -6.82 1.27 -0.48
CA ALA A 21 -5.78 1.01 0.52
C ALA A 21 -4.84 -0.12 0.06
N THR A 22 -5.39 -1.20 -0.51
CA THR A 22 -4.58 -2.29 -1.09
C THR A 22 -3.73 -1.80 -2.27
N ALA A 23 -4.28 -0.96 -3.15
CA ALA A 23 -3.52 -0.37 -4.26
C ALA A 23 -2.39 0.53 -3.75
N THR A 24 -2.62 1.27 -2.67
CA THR A 24 -1.60 2.12 -2.03
C THR A 24 -0.47 1.29 -1.43
N MET A 25 -0.78 0.13 -0.82
CA MET A 25 0.21 -0.83 -0.34
C MET A 25 1.11 -1.35 -1.48
N VAL A 26 0.53 -1.71 -2.62
CA VAL A 26 1.31 -2.15 -3.80
C VAL A 26 2.17 -1.01 -4.34
N ALA A 27 1.66 0.22 -4.36
CA ALA A 27 2.45 1.38 -4.73
C ALA A 27 3.65 1.59 -3.78
N ALA A 28 3.46 1.43 -2.46
CA ALA A 28 4.57 1.52 -1.50
C ALA A 28 5.62 0.43 -1.72
N SER A 29 5.20 -0.81 -2.01
CA SER A 29 6.13 -1.90 -2.34
C SER A 29 6.97 -1.58 -3.59
N ARG A 30 6.35 -1.02 -4.64
CA ARG A 30 7.08 -0.59 -5.84
C ARG A 30 8.04 0.55 -5.55
N ALA A 31 7.61 1.53 -4.75
CA ALA A 31 8.46 2.65 -4.36
C ALA A 31 9.75 2.16 -3.69
N VAL A 32 9.64 1.22 -2.75
CA VAL A 32 10.79 0.57 -2.09
C VAL A 32 11.64 -0.22 -3.08
N ALA A 33 11.03 -1.01 -3.97
CA ALA A 33 11.75 -1.79 -4.98
C ALA A 33 12.48 -0.93 -6.04
N SER A 34 12.12 0.35 -6.15
CA SER A 34 12.78 1.34 -7.00
C SER A 34 13.88 2.15 -6.31
N GLN A 35 14.16 1.93 -5.03
CA GLN A 35 15.23 2.61 -4.31
C GLN A 35 16.57 1.88 -4.44
N GLY A 36 17.65 2.64 -4.29
CA GLY A 36 19.00 2.12 -4.15
C GLY A 36 19.73 1.83 -5.47
N PRO A 37 21.02 1.45 -5.38
CA PRO A 37 21.88 1.25 -6.56
C PRO A 37 21.52 0.00 -7.38
N ASP A 38 20.88 -1.00 -6.76
CA ASP A 38 20.49 -2.27 -7.38
C ASP A 38 18.96 -2.44 -7.39
N ALA A 39 18.25 -1.40 -7.79
CA ALA A 39 16.78 -1.39 -7.84
C ALA A 39 16.24 -2.51 -8.75
N LEU A 40 15.16 -3.19 -8.31
CA LEU A 40 14.53 -4.28 -9.05
C LEU A 40 13.64 -3.77 -10.21
N LEU A 41 13.15 -2.54 -10.09
CA LEU A 41 12.30 -1.88 -11.08
C LEU A 41 12.43 -0.35 -10.97
N ASP A 42 12.02 0.39 -12.00
CA ASP A 42 12.02 1.86 -12.04
C ASP A 42 10.58 2.40 -12.16
N ASP A 43 9.98 2.75 -11.01
CA ASP A 43 8.66 3.37 -10.92
C ASP A 43 8.78 4.76 -10.26
N PRO A 44 9.02 5.83 -11.04
CA PRO A 44 9.26 7.17 -10.52
C PRO A 44 8.01 7.82 -9.91
N LEU A 45 6.82 7.22 -10.09
CA LEU A 45 5.56 7.77 -9.58
C LEU A 45 5.08 7.08 -8.30
N ALA A 46 5.65 5.93 -7.95
CA ALA A 46 5.20 5.14 -6.81
C ALA A 46 5.25 5.91 -5.48
N ASP A 47 6.39 6.51 -5.12
CA ASP A 47 6.54 7.29 -3.88
C ASP A 47 5.62 8.53 -3.87
N PRO A 48 5.63 9.40 -4.90
CA PRO A 48 4.70 10.53 -4.98
C PRO A 48 3.23 10.14 -4.84
N LEU A 49 2.82 9.01 -5.44
CA LEU A 49 1.44 8.52 -5.34
C LEU A 49 1.08 8.08 -3.92
N VAL A 50 1.97 7.36 -3.23
CA VAL A 50 1.74 6.93 -1.84
C VAL A 50 1.57 8.15 -0.92
N ARG A 51 2.45 9.15 -1.07
CA ARG A 51 2.37 10.40 -0.30
C ARG A 51 1.11 11.20 -0.60
N ALA A 52 0.68 11.21 -1.87
CA ALA A 52 -0.56 11.88 -2.27
C ALA A 52 -1.82 11.21 -1.67
N VAL A 53 -1.81 9.89 -1.47
CA VAL A 53 -2.91 9.19 -0.77
C VAL A 53 -2.89 9.47 0.74
N GLY A 54 -1.73 9.66 1.34
CA GLY A 54 -1.60 10.18 2.71
C GLY A 54 -1.85 9.15 3.82
N LEU A 55 -1.75 7.85 3.52
CA LEU A 55 -1.85 6.81 4.53
C LEU A 55 -0.51 6.63 5.23
N GLU A 56 -0.42 7.18 6.45
CA GLU A 56 0.80 7.24 7.27
C GLU A 56 1.60 5.92 7.34
N PRO A 57 0.98 4.73 7.54
CA PRO A 57 1.75 3.49 7.59
C PRO A 57 2.55 3.23 6.31
N PHE A 58 2.01 3.57 5.14
CA PHE A 58 2.67 3.33 3.86
C PHE A 58 3.75 4.37 3.57
N ILE A 59 3.58 5.61 4.03
CA ILE A 59 4.63 6.64 3.93
C ILE A 59 5.86 6.21 4.73
N ARG A 60 5.65 5.75 5.97
CA ARG A 60 6.72 5.25 6.85
C ARG A 60 7.45 4.03 6.28
N ILE A 61 6.74 3.17 5.53
CA ILE A 61 7.36 2.07 4.78
C ILE A 61 8.30 2.61 3.70
N VAL A 62 7.85 3.59 2.91
CA VAL A 62 8.67 4.17 1.84
C VAL A 62 9.88 4.93 2.39
N ASP A 63 9.73 5.57 3.54
CA ASP A 63 10.81 6.23 4.27
C ASP A 63 11.79 5.23 4.94
N GLY A 64 11.49 3.93 4.92
CA GLY A 64 12.32 2.88 5.53
C GLY A 64 12.25 2.86 7.07
N GLU A 65 11.24 3.48 7.66
CA GLU A 65 11.04 3.53 9.11
C GLU A 65 10.34 2.27 9.68
N ILE A 66 9.82 1.42 8.79
CA ILE A 66 9.19 0.15 9.13
C ILE A 66 10.00 -0.95 8.47
N ASP A 67 10.61 -1.80 9.29
CA ASP A 67 11.24 -3.04 8.83
C ASP A 67 10.19 -4.16 8.80
N PHE A 68 9.95 -4.73 7.62
CA PHE A 68 9.00 -5.82 7.43
C PHE A 68 9.50 -7.16 7.98
N GLU A 69 10.81 -7.34 8.16
CA GLU A 69 11.35 -8.61 8.67
C GLU A 69 10.96 -8.84 10.14
N ASP A 70 10.85 -7.77 10.93
CA ASP A 70 10.53 -7.83 12.36
C ASP A 70 9.06 -7.49 12.70
N ASP A 71 8.22 -7.10 11.73
CA ASP A 71 6.81 -6.80 11.99
C ASP A 71 6.00 -8.12 12.10
N PRO A 72 5.35 -8.43 13.24
CA PRO A 72 4.54 -9.64 13.42
C PRO A 72 3.32 -9.74 12.50
N LEU A 73 2.87 -8.63 11.89
CA LEU A 73 1.79 -8.63 10.89
C LEU A 73 2.26 -9.10 9.51
N PHE A 74 3.55 -8.92 9.19
CA PHE A 74 4.12 -9.19 7.87
C PHE A 74 5.14 -10.35 7.88
N SER A 75 5.67 -10.69 9.05
CA SER A 75 6.48 -11.89 9.27
C SER A 75 5.57 -13.11 9.44
N ARG A 76 5.93 -14.21 8.78
CA ARG A 76 5.18 -15.46 8.81
C ARG A 76 5.53 -16.25 10.08
N GLN A 77 5.11 -15.79 11.26
CA GLN A 77 5.33 -16.54 12.49
C GLN A 77 4.41 -17.78 12.54
N PRO A 78 4.96 -19.01 12.67
CA PRO A 78 4.14 -20.18 12.92
C PRO A 78 3.52 -20.06 14.32
N ARG A 79 2.20 -20.24 14.42
CA ARG A 79 1.41 -20.21 15.67
C ARG A 79 1.87 -21.17 16.78
N ALA A 80 2.90 -21.98 16.52
CA ALA A 80 3.37 -23.05 17.39
C ALA A 80 4.43 -22.62 18.43
N ALA A 81 4.86 -21.36 18.46
CA ALA A 81 5.91 -20.88 19.36
C ALA A 81 5.37 -20.12 20.60
N ARG A 82 4.35 -20.66 21.27
CA ARG A 82 3.89 -20.17 22.59
C ARG A 82 3.96 -21.25 23.64
#